data_AF-A0A3M2EEJ0-F1
#
_entry.id   AF-A0A3M2EEJ0-F1
#
_cell.length_a   1.000
_cell.length_b   1.000
_cell.length_c   1.000
_cell.angle_alpha   90.00
_cell.angle_beta   90.00
_cell.angle_gamma   90.00
#
_symmetry.space_group_name_H-M   'P 1'
#
loop_
_entity.id
_entity.type
_entity.pdbx_description
1 polymer ?
#
loop_
_entity_poly.entity_id
_entity_poly.type
_entity_poly.pdbx_seq_one_letter_code
_entity_poly.pdbx_strand_id
1 'polypeptide(L)'
;MIPARQIDTDADHVRMAERVARAYGLDAGFREALRALRVLLHIDRGHWVHAFVAGAEAALAEGPFDPLTRSHLIRLMEAHAAIVAAGRFGAEHVASAERIAAFFADRPISPLGLAGAWGRVQQHLIRLILTSDRMDDRLLRRDAYSSLSTWMLIETALLAAFLARQRPQGAS
;
A
#
# COMPACT_ATOMS: atom_id res chain seq x y z
N MET A 1 31.24 19.25 10.61
CA MET A 1 29.78 19.40 10.63
C MET A 1 29.30 19.34 9.18
N ILE A 2 28.97 18.14 8.70
CA ILE A 2 28.51 17.95 7.32
C ILE A 2 27.08 18.46 7.29
N PRO A 3 26.72 19.42 6.40
CA PRO A 3 25.34 19.88 6.32
C PRO A 3 24.48 18.69 5.96
N ALA A 4 23.43 18.45 6.74
CA ALA A 4 22.37 17.53 6.36
C ALA A 4 21.90 17.97 4.97
N ARG A 5 22.16 17.15 3.94
CA ARG A 5 21.57 17.35 2.62
C ARG A 5 20.07 17.37 2.87
N GLN A 6 19.47 18.55 2.79
CA GLN A 6 18.03 18.71 2.75
C GLN A 6 17.61 18.02 1.45
N ILE A 7 17.22 16.75 1.57
CA ILE A 7 16.70 15.99 0.46
C ILE A 7 15.43 16.73 0.06
N ASP A 8 15.40 17.21 -1.18
CA ASP A 8 14.17 17.64 -1.80
C ASP A 8 13.25 16.40 -1.87
N THR A 9 12.31 16.34 -0.93
CA THR A 9 11.40 15.22 -0.70
C THR A 9 10.62 14.90 -1.96
N ASP A 10 10.17 15.93 -2.68
CA ASP A 10 9.40 15.78 -3.92
C ASP A 10 10.27 15.14 -5.01
N ALA A 11 11.50 15.61 -5.16
CA ALA A 11 12.45 15.02 -6.11
C ALA A 11 12.81 13.56 -5.73
N ASP A 12 12.85 13.22 -4.43
CA ASP A 12 13.05 11.82 -4.01
C ASP A 12 11.85 10.94 -4.32
N HIS A 13 10.63 11.43 -4.12
CA HIS A 13 9.40 10.70 -4.46
C HIS A 13 9.29 10.42 -5.95
N VAL A 14 9.64 11.39 -6.79
CA VAL A 14 9.69 11.19 -8.25
C VAL A 14 10.70 10.10 -8.61
N ARG A 15 11.93 10.18 -8.10
CA ARG A 15 12.96 9.15 -8.36
C ARG A 15 12.55 7.77 -7.86
N MET A 16 11.90 7.69 -6.70
CA MET A 16 11.41 6.42 -6.17
C MET A 16 10.29 5.86 -7.03
N ALA A 17 9.32 6.68 -7.46
CA ALA A 17 8.25 6.27 -8.35
C ALA A 17 8.79 5.71 -9.67
N GLU A 18 9.80 6.36 -10.26
CA GLU A 18 10.46 5.85 -11.47
C GLU A 18 11.17 4.51 -11.23
N ARG A 19 11.83 4.33 -10.07
CA ARG A 19 12.46 3.06 -9.70
C ARG A 19 11.44 1.94 -9.53
N VAL A 20 10.33 2.22 -8.85
CA VAL A 20 9.20 1.30 -8.71
C VAL A 20 8.65 0.93 -10.09
N ALA A 21 8.40 1.93 -10.95
CA ALA A 21 7.87 1.70 -12.29
C ALA A 21 8.75 0.77 -13.12
N ARG A 22 10.08 0.94 -13.06
CA ARG A 22 11.03 0.05 -13.74
C ARG A 22 11.13 -1.33 -13.10
N ALA A 23 11.20 -1.42 -11.77
CA ALA A 23 11.40 -2.68 -11.06
C ALA A 23 10.20 -3.63 -11.15
N TYR A 24 8.99 -3.08 -11.19
CA TYR A 24 7.75 -3.86 -11.19
C TYR A 24 7.03 -3.88 -12.55
N GLY A 25 7.63 -3.30 -13.60
CA GLY A 25 7.06 -3.31 -14.94
C GLY A 25 5.73 -2.56 -15.04
N LEU A 26 5.66 -1.31 -14.56
CA LEU A 26 4.45 -0.48 -14.63
C LEU A 26 4.25 0.15 -16.03
N ASP A 27 4.28 -0.72 -17.03
CA ASP A 27 4.17 -0.40 -18.45
C ASP A 27 2.70 -0.30 -18.90
N ALA A 28 2.48 -0.30 -20.22
CA ALA A 28 1.15 -0.25 -20.81
C ALA A 28 0.31 -1.50 -20.47
N GLY A 29 0.93 -2.68 -20.40
CA GLY A 29 0.26 -3.93 -20.07
C GLY A 29 -0.22 -3.95 -18.62
N PHE A 30 0.62 -3.47 -17.68
CA PHE A 30 0.16 -3.27 -16.30
C PHE A 30 -1.01 -2.28 -16.23
N ARG A 31 -0.93 -1.15 -16.95
CA ARG A 31 -2.01 -0.14 -16.96
C ARG A 31 -3.32 -0.68 -17.51
N GLU A 32 -3.27 -1.58 -18.48
CA GLU A 32 -4.44 -2.28 -19.00
C GLU A 32 -5.01 -3.24 -17.96
N ALA A 33 -4.17 -4.10 -17.37
CA ALA A 33 -4.60 -5.06 -16.35
C ALA A 33 -5.17 -4.37 -15.10
N LEU A 34 -4.60 -3.23 -14.71
CA LEU A 34 -5.05 -2.41 -13.60
C LEU A 34 -6.50 -1.92 -13.77
N ARG A 35 -7.01 -1.77 -15.00
CA ARG A 35 -8.41 -1.38 -15.22
C ARG A 35 -9.37 -2.39 -14.61
N ALA A 36 -9.06 -3.68 -14.70
CA ALA A 36 -9.85 -4.75 -14.10
C ALA A 36 -9.91 -4.62 -12.57
N LEU A 37 -8.75 -4.42 -11.94
CA LEU A 37 -8.67 -4.21 -10.49
C LEU A 37 -9.41 -2.94 -10.05
N ARG A 38 -9.35 -1.85 -10.82
CA ARG A 38 -10.06 -0.61 -10.49
C ARG A 38 -11.58 -0.76 -10.44
N VAL A 39 -12.15 -1.63 -11.28
CA VAL A 39 -13.59 -1.99 -11.18
C VAL A 39 -13.90 -2.60 -9.82
N LEU A 40 -13.03 -3.48 -9.32
CA LEU A 40 -13.19 -4.10 -8.00
C LEU A 40 -13.03 -3.11 -6.87
N LEU A 41 -12.03 -2.23 -6.95
CA LEU A 41 -11.85 -1.17 -5.94
C LEU A 41 -13.06 -0.23 -5.87
N HIS A 42 -13.72 0.01 -7.02
CA HIS A 42 -14.96 0.78 -7.06
C HIS A 42 -16.14 0.02 -6.43
N ILE A 43 -16.30 -1.27 -6.72
CA ILE A 43 -17.32 -2.13 -6.09
C ILE A 43 -17.10 -2.21 -4.58
N ASP A 44 -15.84 -2.35 -4.18
CA ASP A 44 -15.43 -2.44 -2.78
C ASP A 44 -15.63 -1.14 -2.00
N ARG A 45 -15.71 0.02 -2.66
CA ARG A 45 -15.96 1.33 -2.00
C ARG A 45 -15.02 1.62 -0.81
N GLY A 46 -13.81 1.09 -0.84
CA GLY A 46 -12.80 1.31 0.21
C GLY A 46 -12.96 0.43 1.45
N HIS A 47 -13.84 -0.57 1.47
CA HIS A 47 -13.95 -1.50 2.61
C HIS A 47 -12.62 -2.23 2.90
N TRP A 48 -11.76 -2.41 1.90
CA TRP A 48 -10.43 -2.98 2.06
C TRP A 48 -9.54 -2.16 3.02
N VAL A 49 -9.78 -0.87 3.20
CA VAL A 49 -9.10 -0.04 4.20
C VAL A 49 -9.32 -0.62 5.60
N HIS A 50 -10.54 -1.06 5.91
CA HIS A 50 -10.83 -1.70 7.19
C HIS A 50 -10.16 -3.07 7.33
N ALA A 51 -10.00 -3.82 6.23
CA ALA A 51 -9.24 -5.07 6.24
C ALA A 51 -7.76 -4.83 6.57
N PHE A 52 -7.16 -3.76 6.05
CA PHE A 52 -5.80 -3.35 6.42
C PHE A 52 -5.72 -2.98 7.91
N VAL A 53 -6.60 -2.09 8.38
CA VAL A 53 -6.59 -1.62 9.77
C VAL A 53 -6.77 -2.78 10.75
N ALA A 54 -7.72 -3.67 10.51
CA ALA A 54 -7.92 -4.86 11.33
C ALA A 54 -6.69 -5.79 11.30
N GLY A 55 -6.02 -5.91 10.14
CA GLY A 55 -4.78 -6.66 10.02
C GLY A 55 -3.63 -6.03 10.80
N ALA A 56 -3.51 -4.70 10.79
CA ALA A 56 -2.51 -3.97 11.55
C ALA A 56 -2.77 -4.07 13.06
N GLU A 57 -4.02 -3.93 13.50
CA GLU A 57 -4.42 -4.10 14.91
C GLU A 57 -4.13 -5.51 15.41
N ALA A 58 -4.40 -6.54 14.60
CA ALA A 58 -4.09 -7.93 14.95
C ALA A 58 -2.58 -8.21 15.06
N ALA A 59 -1.74 -7.35 14.50
CA ALA A 59 -0.29 -7.47 14.54
C ALA A 59 0.38 -6.66 15.67
N LEU A 60 -0.40 -5.88 16.43
CA LEU A 60 0.11 -5.13 17.58
C LEU A 60 0.33 -6.07 18.77
N ALA A 61 1.47 -5.91 19.44
CA ALA A 61 1.79 -6.67 20.64
C ALA A 61 0.96 -6.24 21.87
N GLU A 62 0.52 -4.97 21.90
CA GLU A 62 -0.05 -4.32 23.09
C GLU A 62 -1.59 -4.18 23.05
N GLY A 63 -2.25 -4.82 22.08
CA GLY A 63 -3.69 -4.70 21.85
C GLY A 63 -4.06 -3.68 20.76
N PRO A 64 -5.36 -3.42 20.54
CA PRO A 64 -5.82 -2.58 19.43
C PRO A 64 -5.44 -1.11 19.61
N PHE A 65 -5.44 -0.35 18.51
CA PHE A 65 -5.24 1.10 18.56
C PHE A 65 -6.33 1.77 19.42
N ASP A 66 -5.96 2.83 20.14
CA ASP A 66 -6.94 3.73 20.71
C ASP A 66 -7.80 4.37 19.59
N PRO A 67 -9.03 4.84 19.88
CA PRO A 67 -9.94 5.35 18.87
C PRO A 67 -9.37 6.49 18.01
N LEU A 68 -8.57 7.39 18.58
CA LEU A 68 -8.00 8.52 17.85
C LEU A 68 -6.91 8.06 16.88
N THR A 69 -6.01 7.19 17.34
CA THR A 69 -4.97 6.56 16.51
C THR A 69 -5.60 5.75 15.37
N ARG A 70 -6.64 4.96 15.68
CA ARG A 70 -7.39 4.17 14.69
C ARG A 70 -8.02 5.06 13.62
N SER A 71 -8.72 6.12 14.04
CA SER A 71 -9.32 7.08 13.11
C SER A 71 -8.27 7.81 12.25
N HIS A 72 -7.09 8.10 12.80
CA HIS A 72 -6.00 8.68 12.03
C HIS A 72 -5.49 7.72 10.96
N LEU A 73 -5.26 6.44 11.30
CA LEU A 73 -4.84 5.44 10.33
C LEU A 73 -5.88 5.25 9.22
N ILE A 74 -7.17 5.20 9.56
CA ILE A 74 -8.26 5.10 8.58
C ILE A 74 -8.17 6.26 7.58
N ARG A 75 -8.05 7.51 8.04
CA ARG A 75 -7.94 8.67 7.14
C ARG A 75 -6.71 8.62 6.24
N LEU A 76 -5.57 8.16 6.75
CA LEU A 76 -4.35 7.98 5.94
C LEU A 76 -4.58 6.93 4.84
N MET A 77 -5.19 5.80 5.21
CA MET A 77 -5.48 4.71 4.29
C MET A 77 -6.56 5.07 3.27
N GLU A 78 -7.59 5.84 3.63
CA GLU A 78 -8.60 6.35 2.70
C GLU A 78 -7.99 7.31 1.67
N ALA A 79 -7.12 8.22 2.12
CA ALA A 79 -6.40 9.12 1.22
C ALA A 79 -5.50 8.35 0.23
N HIS A 80 -4.81 7.32 0.73
CA HIS A 80 -4.03 6.41 -0.10
C HIS A 80 -4.92 5.60 -1.06
N ALA A 81 -6.07 5.12 -0.59
CA ALA A 81 -7.03 4.38 -1.39
C ALA A 81 -7.57 5.19 -2.57
N ALA A 82 -7.80 6.49 -2.39
CA ALA A 82 -8.21 7.38 -3.47
C ALA A 82 -7.15 7.47 -4.60
N ILE A 83 -5.86 7.46 -4.24
CA ILE A 83 -4.74 7.47 -5.20
C ILE A 83 -4.69 6.16 -5.98
N VAL A 84 -4.80 5.02 -5.28
CA VAL A 84 -4.80 3.68 -5.91
C VAL A 84 -6.02 3.48 -6.80
N ALA A 85 -7.22 3.88 -6.35
CA ALA A 85 -8.45 3.76 -7.14
C ALA A 85 -8.41 4.61 -8.42
N ALA A 86 -7.69 5.74 -8.40
CA ALA A 86 -7.40 6.54 -9.58
C ALA A 86 -6.34 5.91 -10.51
N GLY A 87 -5.65 4.85 -10.07
CA GLY A 87 -4.58 4.18 -10.81
C GLY A 87 -3.30 5.00 -10.91
N ARG A 88 -3.07 5.92 -9.95
CA ARG A 88 -1.90 6.82 -9.96
C ARG A 88 -0.75 6.17 -9.20
N PHE A 89 0.18 5.51 -9.90
CA PHE A 89 1.41 4.93 -9.32
C PHE A 89 2.63 5.85 -9.55
N GLY A 90 2.50 7.11 -9.14
CA GLY A 90 3.53 8.16 -9.29
C GLY A 90 4.05 8.68 -7.96
N ALA A 91 4.62 9.89 -7.96
CA ALA A 91 5.16 10.51 -6.74
C ALA A 91 4.12 10.64 -5.62
N GLU A 92 2.85 10.96 -5.94
CA GLU A 92 1.76 11.03 -4.95
C GLU A 92 1.54 9.70 -4.22
N HIS A 93 1.67 8.57 -4.94
CA HIS A 93 1.52 7.23 -4.38
C HIS A 93 2.66 6.92 -3.42
N VAL A 94 3.89 7.20 -3.82
CA VAL A 94 5.08 7.08 -2.98
C VAL A 94 4.95 7.95 -1.72
N ALA A 95 4.56 9.20 -1.86
CA ALA A 95 4.35 10.13 -0.74
C ALA A 95 3.28 9.62 0.24
N SER A 96 2.20 9.03 -0.28
CA SER A 96 1.15 8.43 0.57
C SER A 96 1.64 7.19 1.31
N ALA A 97 2.46 6.34 0.67
CA ALA A 97 3.08 5.18 1.32
C ALA A 97 4.09 5.60 2.40
N GLU A 98 4.87 6.66 2.18
CA GLU A 98 5.77 7.21 3.19
C GLU A 98 5.02 7.72 4.42
N ARG A 99 3.88 8.41 4.24
CA ARG A 99 3.03 8.86 5.36
C ARG A 99 2.50 7.68 6.18
N ILE A 100 2.12 6.59 5.51
CA ILE A 100 1.70 5.35 6.20
C ILE A 100 2.90 4.74 6.95
N ALA A 101 4.09 4.66 6.34
CA ALA A 101 5.29 4.17 7.02
C ALA A 101 5.63 5.02 8.25
N ALA A 102 5.60 6.35 8.12
CA ALA A 102 5.83 7.30 9.21
C ALA A 102 4.83 7.12 10.36
N PHE A 103 3.57 6.80 10.05
CA PHE A 103 2.61 6.41 11.09
C PHE A 103 3.10 5.18 11.88
N PHE A 104 3.72 4.20 11.24
CA PHE A 104 4.18 2.98 11.93
C PHE A 104 5.60 3.05 12.50
N ALA A 105 6.36 4.12 12.23
CA ALA A 105 7.78 4.25 12.62
C ALA A 105 8.05 3.96 14.10
N ASP A 106 7.23 4.55 14.97
CA ASP A 106 7.39 4.49 16.43
C ASP A 106 6.38 3.55 17.11
N ARG A 107 5.68 2.71 16.33
CA ARG A 107 4.64 1.81 16.85
C ARG A 107 5.19 0.39 17.00
N PRO A 108 4.71 -0.39 17.99
CA PRO A 108 5.16 -1.76 18.24
C PRO A 108 4.56 -2.75 17.24
N ILE A 109 4.73 -2.48 15.94
CA ILE A 109 4.34 -3.35 14.84
C ILE A 109 5.60 -3.80 14.10
N SER A 110 5.78 -5.11 13.96
CA SER A 110 6.90 -5.65 13.20
C SER A 110 6.68 -5.46 11.69
N PRO A 111 7.74 -5.42 10.87
CA PRO A 111 7.60 -5.45 9.41
C PRO A 111 6.79 -6.67 8.92
N LEU A 112 6.90 -7.81 9.61
CA LEU A 112 6.08 -9.00 9.32
C LEU A 112 4.60 -8.75 9.62
N GLY A 113 4.30 -8.03 10.70
CA GLY A 113 2.95 -7.59 11.04
C GLY A 113 2.31 -6.73 9.95
N LEU A 114 3.06 -5.76 9.41
CA LEU A 114 2.61 -4.91 8.31
C LEU A 114 2.43 -5.69 7.00
N ALA A 115 3.33 -6.62 6.69
CA ALA A 115 3.13 -7.53 5.56
C ALA A 115 1.86 -8.38 5.74
N GLY A 116 1.59 -8.84 6.97
CA GLY A 116 0.36 -9.54 7.33
C GLY A 116 -0.90 -8.68 7.11
N ALA A 117 -0.85 -7.39 7.44
CA ALA A 117 -1.94 -6.45 7.21
C ALA A 117 -2.28 -6.30 5.71
N TRP A 118 -1.26 -6.16 4.85
CA TRP A 118 -1.46 -6.20 3.39
C TRP A 118 -1.94 -7.56 2.88
N GLY A 119 -1.49 -8.65 3.49
CA GLY A 119 -2.01 -9.99 3.21
C GLY A 119 -3.54 -10.09 3.45
N ARG A 120 -4.07 -9.42 4.47
CA ARG A 120 -5.53 -9.33 4.70
C ARG A 120 -6.25 -8.57 3.59
N VAL A 121 -5.67 -7.47 3.11
CA VAL A 121 -6.19 -6.71 1.95
C VAL A 121 -6.20 -7.60 0.70
N GLN A 122 -5.11 -8.30 0.44
CA GLN A 122 -5.00 -9.21 -0.70
C GLN A 122 -6.05 -10.32 -0.63
N GLN A 123 -6.22 -10.98 0.51
CA GLN A 123 -7.22 -12.03 0.71
C GLN A 123 -8.65 -11.50 0.55
N HIS A 124 -8.92 -10.28 1.00
CA HIS A 124 -10.21 -9.62 0.83
C HIS A 124 -10.51 -9.39 -0.66
N LEU A 125 -9.57 -8.79 -1.39
CA LEU A 125 -9.75 -8.51 -2.81
C LEU A 125 -9.74 -9.77 -3.68
N ILE A 126 -8.97 -10.81 -3.34
CA ILE A 126 -9.03 -12.12 -4.00
C ILE A 126 -10.43 -12.72 -3.87
N ARG A 127 -11.05 -12.67 -2.68
CA ARG A 127 -12.42 -13.14 -2.52
C ARG A 127 -13.37 -12.38 -3.44
N LEU A 128 -13.24 -11.06 -3.52
CA LEU A 128 -14.04 -10.24 -4.43
C LEU A 128 -13.80 -10.59 -5.91
N ILE A 129 -12.56 -10.86 -6.32
CA ILE A 129 -12.22 -11.37 -7.68
C ILE A 129 -12.96 -12.68 -7.97
N LEU A 130 -12.99 -13.59 -7.01
CA LEU A 130 -13.53 -14.95 -7.19
C LEU A 130 -15.05 -15.00 -7.14
N THR A 131 -15.69 -14.13 -6.36
CA THR A 131 -17.13 -14.21 -6.07
C THR A 131 -17.96 -13.13 -6.75
N SER A 132 -17.35 -12.14 -7.42
CA SER A 132 -18.11 -11.08 -8.10
C SER A 132 -18.57 -11.52 -9.48
N ASP A 133 -19.88 -11.47 -9.73
CA ASP A 133 -20.47 -11.66 -11.07
C ASP A 133 -19.95 -10.63 -12.10
N ARG A 134 -19.42 -9.48 -11.64
CA ARG A 134 -18.77 -8.49 -12.52
C ARG A 134 -17.44 -8.97 -13.08
N MET A 135 -16.96 -10.11 -12.62
CA MET A 135 -15.71 -10.76 -13.01
C MET A 135 -15.94 -12.09 -13.71
N ASP A 136 -17.05 -12.29 -14.42
CA ASP A 136 -17.31 -13.57 -15.09
C ASP A 136 -16.29 -13.91 -16.18
N ASP A 137 -15.69 -12.91 -16.83
CA ASP A 137 -14.62 -13.09 -17.82
C ASP A 137 -13.30 -13.58 -17.17
N ARG A 138 -12.74 -14.67 -17.73
CA ARG A 138 -11.49 -15.28 -17.25
C ARG A 138 -10.26 -14.39 -17.42
N LEU A 139 -10.17 -13.65 -18.52
CA LEU A 139 -9.07 -12.72 -18.78
C LEU A 139 -9.16 -11.53 -17.83
N LEU A 140 -10.35 -11.01 -17.58
CA LEU A 140 -10.56 -9.93 -16.63
C LEU A 140 -10.15 -10.33 -15.20
N ARG A 141 -10.52 -11.55 -14.76
CA ARG A 141 -10.06 -12.13 -13.49
C ARG A 141 -8.56 -12.27 -13.40
N ARG A 142 -7.92 -12.81 -14.45
CA ARG A 142 -6.46 -12.94 -14.53
C ARG A 142 -5.79 -11.58 -14.37
N ASP A 143 -6.29 -10.58 -15.07
CA ASP A 143 -5.72 -9.24 -15.10
C ASP A 143 -5.90 -8.51 -13.75
N ALA A 144 -7.07 -8.66 -13.13
CA ALA A 144 -7.32 -8.18 -11.76
C ALA A 144 -6.37 -8.85 -10.75
N TYR A 145 -6.18 -10.17 -10.84
CA TYR A 145 -5.29 -10.90 -9.94
C TYR A 145 -3.81 -10.50 -10.13
N SER A 146 -3.37 -10.40 -11.39
CA SER A 146 -2.01 -10.02 -11.74
C SER A 146 -1.70 -8.60 -11.24
N SER A 147 -2.57 -7.63 -11.54
CA SER A 147 -2.39 -6.25 -11.08
C SER A 147 -2.48 -6.12 -9.56
N LEU A 148 -3.36 -6.87 -8.88
CA LEU A 148 -3.42 -6.92 -7.42
C LEU A 148 -2.10 -7.43 -6.82
N SER A 149 -1.55 -8.50 -7.36
CA SER A 149 -0.29 -9.09 -6.87
C SER A 149 0.87 -8.10 -7.00
N THR A 150 0.99 -7.45 -8.16
CA THR A 150 1.99 -6.39 -8.38
C THR A 150 1.79 -5.22 -7.42
N TRP A 151 0.56 -4.75 -7.24
CA TRP A 151 0.26 -3.67 -6.29
C TRP A 151 0.68 -4.02 -4.86
N MET A 152 0.33 -5.20 -4.34
CA MET A 152 0.70 -5.64 -2.99
C MET A 152 2.23 -5.71 -2.79
N LEU A 153 2.97 -6.15 -3.82
CA LEU A 153 4.43 -6.18 -3.78
C LEU A 153 5.02 -4.77 -3.72
N ILE A 154 4.43 -3.81 -4.42
CA ILE A 154 4.86 -2.41 -4.38
C ILE A 154 4.61 -1.82 -3.00
N GLU A 155 3.42 -2.01 -2.42
CA GLU A 155 3.09 -1.45 -1.09
C GLU A 155 4.03 -1.97 -0.01
N THR A 156 4.25 -3.29 0.00
CA THR A 156 5.13 -3.92 0.97
C THR A 156 6.59 -3.48 0.80
N ALA A 157 7.07 -3.32 -0.44
CA ALA A 157 8.41 -2.84 -0.72
C ALA A 157 8.61 -1.36 -0.36
N LEU A 158 7.64 -0.50 -0.67
CA LEU A 158 7.69 0.92 -0.31
C LEU A 158 7.70 1.10 1.21
N LEU A 159 6.79 0.44 1.93
CA LEU A 159 6.76 0.49 3.39
C LEU A 159 8.06 -0.01 4.00
N ALA A 160 8.59 -1.16 3.53
CA ALA A 160 9.86 -1.69 4.01
C ALA A 160 11.01 -0.70 3.78
N ALA A 161 11.07 -0.07 2.60
CA ALA A 161 12.08 0.92 2.27
C ALA A 161 12.00 2.16 3.16
N PHE A 162 10.79 2.68 3.44
CA PHE A 162 10.61 3.86 4.29
C PHE A 162 10.88 3.57 5.77
N LEU A 163 10.40 2.44 6.28
CA LEU A 163 10.68 2.03 7.67
C LEU A 163 12.18 1.79 7.89
N ALA A 164 12.89 1.24 6.90
CA ALA A 164 14.34 1.07 6.97
C ALA A 164 15.09 2.41 7.04
N ARG A 165 14.56 3.48 6.42
CA ARG A 165 15.14 4.85 6.51
C ARG A 165 14.90 5.52 7.87
N GLN A 166 13.85 5.11 8.57
CA GLN A 166 13.44 5.69 9.85
C GLN A 166 14.15 5.05 11.06
N ARG A 167 14.74 3.86 10.89
CA ARG A 167 15.55 3.25 11.95
C ARG A 167 16.87 4.00 12.11
N PRO A 168 17.23 4.46 13.33
CA PRO A 168 18.52 5.08 13.56
C PRO A 168 19.64 4.06 13.27
N GLN A 169 20.64 4.49 12.50
CA GLN A 169 21.88 3.72 12.27
C GLN A 169 22.61 3.57 13.62
N GLY A 170 22.28 2.55 14.40
CA GLY A 170 22.90 2.34 15.72
C GLY A 170 22.17 1.40 16.69
N ALA A 171 20.97 0.90 16.38
CA ALA A 171 20.34 -0.16 17.17
C ALA A 171 20.79 -1.53 16.65
N SER A 172 21.92 -2.02 17.15
CA SER A 172 22.39 -3.41 17.04
C SER A 172 22.73 -3.92 18.42
#